data_AF-K1U6L7-F1
#
_entry.id   AF-K1U6L7-F1
#
_cell.length_a   1.000
_cell.length_b   1.000
_cell.length_c   1.000
_cell.angle_alpha   90.00
_cell.angle_beta   90.00
_cell.angle_gamma   90.00
#
_symmetry.space_group_name_H-M   'P 1'
#
loop_
_entity.id
_entity.type
_entity.pdbx_description
1 polymer ?
#
loop_
_entity_poly.entity_id
_entity_poly.type
_entity_poly.pdbx_seq_one_letter_code
_entity_poly.pdbx_strand_id
1 'polypeptide(L)'
;SLDCELRGHTTGHLLSAYALMYAATGSEIFKLKGDSLVNGLTEVQNALKGGYLSAFPEELINRNIRGKSVWAPWYTLHKLYSGLIDQYLYADNQQALKTVTKMGDWAYNKLKPLSEETRKLMIRNEFGGVNESFYNLYAITGDERYRWLAEYFYHNDVIDPLKELRDDLGTKHTNTFIPKV
;
A
#
# COMPACT_ATOMS: atom_id res chain seq x y z
N SER A 1 -14.84 9.23 -11.67
CA SER A 1 -14.70 10.69 -11.77
C SER A 1 -13.25 11.07 -11.53
N LEU A 2 -12.74 12.09 -12.23
CA LEU A 2 -11.42 12.69 -11.94
C LEU A 2 -11.38 13.35 -10.55
N ASP A 3 -12.55 13.66 -10.00
CA ASP A 3 -12.71 14.27 -8.67
C ASP A 3 -12.65 13.25 -7.52
N CYS A 4 -12.61 11.95 -7.83
CA CYS A 4 -12.48 10.91 -6.81
C CYS A 4 -11.02 10.78 -6.38
N GLU A 5 -10.74 11.05 -5.10
CA GLU A 5 -9.40 10.93 -4.50
C GLU A 5 -9.01 9.47 -4.17
N LEU A 6 -9.95 8.52 -4.20
CA LEU A 6 -9.69 7.07 -4.02
C LEU A 6 -9.38 6.32 -5.33
N ARG A 7 -9.39 6.99 -6.47
CA ARG A 7 -9.18 6.33 -7.78
C ARG A 7 -7.92 5.46 -7.80
N GLY A 8 -8.01 4.28 -8.42
CA GLY A 8 -6.94 3.29 -8.49
C GLY A 8 -7.03 2.18 -7.44
N HIS A 9 -7.75 2.37 -6.34
CA HIS A 9 -7.86 1.34 -5.28
C HIS A 9 -8.47 0.02 -5.79
N THR A 10 -9.48 0.09 -6.68
CA THR A 10 -10.10 -1.08 -7.31
C THR A 10 -9.11 -1.89 -8.15
N THR A 11 -8.16 -1.23 -8.83
CA THR A 11 -7.12 -1.93 -9.60
C THR A 11 -6.27 -2.79 -8.68
N GLY A 12 -5.90 -2.28 -7.51
CA GLY A 12 -5.19 -3.05 -6.49
C GLY A 12 -5.97 -4.29 -6.03
N HIS A 13 -7.27 -4.13 -5.74
CA HIS A 13 -8.13 -5.28 -5.40
C HIS A 13 -8.25 -6.31 -6.53
N LEU A 14 -8.34 -5.85 -7.79
CA LEU A 14 -8.39 -6.75 -8.94
C LEU A 14 -7.11 -7.56 -9.11
N LEU A 15 -5.93 -6.95 -8.86
CA LEU A 15 -4.66 -7.66 -8.88
C LEU A 15 -4.66 -8.80 -7.84
N SER A 16 -5.02 -8.53 -6.58
CA SER A 16 -5.14 -9.58 -5.55
C SER A 16 -6.14 -10.66 -5.97
N ALA A 17 -7.32 -10.26 -6.44
CA ALA A 17 -8.37 -11.19 -6.84
C ALA A 17 -7.90 -12.14 -7.96
N TYR A 18 -7.23 -11.61 -9.00
CA TYR A 18 -6.72 -12.45 -10.08
C TYR A 18 -5.59 -13.39 -9.65
N ALA A 19 -4.71 -12.93 -8.76
CA ALA A 19 -3.63 -13.77 -8.22
C ALA A 19 -4.20 -14.94 -7.41
N LEU A 20 -5.14 -14.66 -6.49
CA LEU A 20 -5.79 -15.67 -5.65
C LEU A 20 -6.66 -16.63 -6.47
N MET A 21 -7.40 -16.12 -7.46
CA MET A 21 -8.20 -16.96 -8.35
C MET A 21 -7.32 -17.89 -9.19
N TYR A 22 -6.16 -17.42 -9.66
CA TYR A 22 -5.21 -18.28 -10.35
C TYR A 22 -4.67 -19.37 -9.42
N ALA A 23 -4.18 -19.03 -8.23
CA ALA A 23 -3.67 -20.01 -7.27
C ALA A 23 -4.72 -21.04 -6.83
N ALA A 24 -5.98 -20.62 -6.67
CA ALA A 24 -7.05 -21.51 -6.24
C ALA A 24 -7.56 -22.45 -7.35
N THR A 25 -7.49 -22.04 -8.62
CA THR A 25 -8.14 -22.78 -9.72
C THR A 25 -7.16 -23.36 -10.75
N GLY A 26 -5.92 -22.88 -10.79
CA GLY A 26 -4.97 -23.15 -11.87
C GLY A 26 -5.35 -22.54 -13.23
N SER A 27 -6.44 -21.76 -13.31
CA SER A 27 -6.94 -21.26 -14.59
C SER A 27 -6.11 -20.10 -15.12
N GLU A 28 -5.40 -20.34 -16.22
CA GLU A 28 -4.47 -19.38 -16.83
C GLU A 28 -5.13 -18.04 -17.23
N ILE A 29 -6.45 -18.01 -17.46
CA ILE A 29 -7.14 -16.76 -17.80
C ILE A 29 -7.01 -15.70 -16.71
N PHE A 30 -6.97 -16.10 -15.43
CA PHE A 30 -6.79 -15.15 -14.32
C PHE A 30 -5.36 -14.64 -14.26
N LYS A 31 -4.37 -15.53 -14.50
CA LYS A 31 -2.96 -15.13 -14.61
C LYS A 31 -2.76 -14.13 -15.75
N LEU A 32 -3.29 -14.40 -16.94
CA LEU A 32 -3.18 -13.51 -18.10
C LEU A 32 -3.79 -12.12 -17.85
N LYS A 33 -4.93 -12.07 -17.13
CA LYS A 33 -5.56 -10.80 -16.73
C LYS A 33 -4.72 -10.04 -15.71
N GLY A 34 -4.16 -10.74 -14.72
CA GLY A 34 -3.22 -10.15 -13.75
C GLY A 34 -1.97 -9.60 -14.43
N ASP A 35 -1.31 -10.42 -15.26
CA ASP A 35 -0.10 -10.06 -16.01
C ASP A 35 -0.34 -8.83 -16.91
N SER A 36 -1.50 -8.75 -17.59
CA SER A 36 -1.86 -7.59 -18.40
C SER A 36 -1.96 -6.29 -17.58
N LEU A 37 -2.54 -6.34 -16.37
CA LEU A 37 -2.60 -5.18 -15.48
C LEU A 37 -1.22 -4.78 -14.97
N VAL A 38 -0.39 -5.75 -14.58
CA VAL A 38 0.99 -5.51 -14.13
C VAL A 38 1.82 -4.85 -15.23
N ASN A 39 1.70 -5.31 -16.48
CA ASN A 39 2.39 -4.72 -17.63
C ASN A 39 2.02 -3.24 -17.80
N GLY A 40 0.72 -2.92 -17.86
CA GLY A 40 0.27 -1.53 -18.02
C GLY A 40 0.67 -0.62 -16.86
N LEU A 41 0.59 -1.11 -15.62
CA LEU A 41 1.07 -0.37 -14.44
C LEU A 41 2.58 -0.11 -14.48
N THR A 42 3.36 -1.09 -14.94
CA THR A 42 4.81 -0.98 -15.08
C THR A 42 5.19 0.04 -16.16
N GLU A 43 4.47 0.07 -17.29
CA GLU A 43 4.63 1.09 -18.32
C GLU A 43 4.39 2.50 -17.77
N VAL A 44 3.31 2.68 -17.01
CA VAL A 44 3.00 3.95 -16.35
C VAL A 44 4.09 4.35 -15.36
N GLN A 45 4.54 3.43 -14.48
CA GLN A 45 5.59 3.72 -13.50
C GLN A 45 6.91 4.12 -14.19
N ASN A 46 7.26 3.46 -15.29
CA ASN A 46 8.45 3.80 -16.07
C ASN A 46 8.32 5.18 -16.73
N ALA A 47 7.14 5.55 -17.22
CA ALA A 47 6.88 6.86 -17.81
C ALA A 47 6.94 8.00 -16.78
N LEU A 48 6.39 7.79 -15.57
CA LEU A 48 6.41 8.77 -14.48
C LEU A 48 7.80 9.00 -13.90
N LYS A 49 8.68 7.98 -13.95
CA LYS A 49 10.02 7.95 -13.33
C LYS A 49 9.97 8.07 -11.79
N GLY A 50 11.03 7.65 -11.11
CA GLY A 50 11.15 7.82 -9.66
C GLY A 50 10.41 6.80 -8.78
N GLY A 51 9.76 5.79 -9.34
CA GLY A 51 9.21 4.64 -8.61
C GLY A 51 7.78 4.82 -8.06
N TYR A 52 7.27 6.05 -8.04
CA TYR A 52 5.89 6.32 -7.66
C TYR A 52 4.90 5.72 -8.67
N LEU A 53 3.82 5.11 -8.15
CA LEU A 53 2.73 4.58 -8.96
C LEU A 53 1.39 4.79 -8.27
N SER A 54 0.52 5.54 -8.91
CA SER A 54 -0.86 5.79 -8.46
C SER A 54 -1.67 6.37 -9.62
N ALA A 55 -2.99 6.33 -9.50
CA ALA A 55 -3.90 7.05 -10.40
C ALA A 55 -4.01 8.56 -10.07
N PHE A 56 -3.29 9.05 -9.05
CA PHE A 56 -3.21 10.46 -8.67
C PHE A 56 -1.76 10.92 -8.48
N PRO A 57 -1.45 12.23 -8.68
CA PRO A 57 -0.11 12.75 -8.49
C PRO A 57 0.32 12.67 -7.02
N GLU A 58 1.64 12.70 -6.77
CA GLU A 58 2.21 12.70 -5.41
C GLU A 58 1.67 13.81 -4.50
N GLU A 59 1.03 14.83 -5.05
CA GLU A 59 0.45 15.91 -4.27
C GLU A 59 -0.62 15.46 -3.27
N LEU A 60 -1.33 14.36 -3.51
CA LEU A 60 -2.23 13.80 -2.49
C LEU A 60 -1.46 13.24 -1.28
N ILE A 61 -0.29 12.65 -1.52
CA ILE A 61 0.63 12.21 -0.47
C ILE A 61 1.22 13.42 0.25
N ASN A 62 1.63 14.46 -0.48
CA ASN A 62 2.16 15.69 0.13
C ASN A 62 1.09 16.41 0.99
N ARG A 63 -0.18 16.45 0.56
CA ARG A 63 -1.30 16.97 1.37
C ARG A 63 -1.44 16.19 2.65
N ASN A 64 -1.37 14.86 2.58
CA ASN A 64 -1.46 14.01 3.75
C ASN A 64 -0.29 14.22 4.72
N ILE A 65 0.95 14.30 4.22
CA ILE A 65 2.15 14.61 5.02
C ILE A 65 1.99 15.95 5.76
N ARG A 66 1.41 16.97 5.10
CA ARG A 66 1.14 18.27 5.72
C ARG A 66 -0.11 18.31 6.61
N GLY A 67 -0.78 17.19 6.82
CA GLY A 67 -2.03 17.11 7.59
C GLY A 67 -3.21 17.87 6.97
N LYS A 68 -3.17 18.16 5.67
CA LYS A 68 -4.29 18.81 4.96
C LYS A 68 -5.34 17.76 4.60
N SER A 69 -6.60 18.19 4.47
CA SER A 69 -7.70 17.34 4.02
C SER A 69 -7.30 16.63 2.71
N VAL A 70 -7.49 15.31 2.66
CA VAL A 70 -7.30 14.43 1.50
C VAL A 70 -7.86 13.05 1.88
N TRP A 71 -8.49 12.36 0.93
CA TRP A 71 -9.12 11.07 1.18
C TRP A 71 -8.14 9.89 1.01
N ALA A 72 -7.64 9.37 2.14
CA ALA A 72 -6.97 8.08 2.28
C ALA A 72 -5.98 7.69 1.15
N PRO A 73 -4.98 8.54 0.83
CA PRO A 73 -4.08 8.27 -0.29
C PRO A 73 -3.19 7.05 -0.03
N TRP A 74 -2.75 6.83 1.21
CA TRP A 74 -1.97 5.64 1.58
C TRP A 74 -2.81 4.35 1.56
N TYR A 75 -4.11 4.42 1.87
CA TYR A 75 -5.02 3.27 1.70
C TYR A 75 -5.12 2.83 0.24
N THR A 76 -5.10 3.80 -0.69
CA THR A 76 -5.15 3.51 -2.12
C THR A 76 -3.84 2.88 -2.57
N LEU A 77 -2.70 3.42 -2.15
CA LEU A 77 -1.40 2.80 -2.42
C LEU A 77 -1.30 1.39 -1.83
N HIS A 78 -1.80 1.18 -0.61
CA HIS A 78 -1.86 -0.16 0.02
C HIS A 78 -2.50 -1.19 -0.92
N LYS A 79 -3.62 -0.88 -1.58
CA LYS A 79 -4.23 -1.85 -2.50
C LYS A 79 -3.33 -2.22 -3.66
N LEU A 80 -2.56 -1.26 -4.19
CA LEU A 80 -1.56 -1.54 -5.22
C LEU A 80 -0.40 -2.37 -4.67
N TYR A 81 0.12 -2.04 -3.48
CA TYR A 81 1.17 -2.81 -2.83
C TYR A 81 0.77 -4.27 -2.64
N SER A 82 -0.36 -4.53 -1.95
CA SER A 82 -0.84 -5.89 -1.71
C SER A 82 -1.14 -6.61 -3.01
N GLY A 83 -1.81 -5.96 -3.96
CA GLY A 83 -2.13 -6.56 -5.25
C GLY A 83 -0.90 -6.98 -6.06
N LEU A 84 0.15 -6.15 -6.09
CA LEU A 84 1.41 -6.49 -6.80
C LEU A 84 2.20 -7.57 -6.06
N ILE A 85 2.21 -7.55 -4.72
CA ILE A 85 2.83 -8.61 -3.90
C ILE A 85 2.12 -9.95 -4.15
N ASP A 86 0.78 -9.95 -4.18
CA ASP A 86 -0.01 -11.16 -4.42
C ASP A 86 0.26 -11.74 -5.82
N GLN A 87 0.40 -10.88 -6.85
CA GLN A 87 0.76 -11.33 -8.20
C GLN A 87 2.13 -12.02 -8.23
N TYR A 88 3.09 -11.56 -7.42
CA TYR A 88 4.37 -12.24 -7.27
C TYR A 88 4.21 -13.58 -6.53
N LEU A 89 3.58 -13.57 -5.35
CA LEU A 89 3.48 -14.75 -4.47
C LEU A 89 2.64 -15.88 -5.06
N TYR A 90 1.52 -15.55 -5.70
CA TYR A 90 0.50 -16.53 -6.09
C TYR A 90 0.42 -16.76 -7.61
N ALA A 91 1.06 -15.91 -8.41
CA ALA A 91 1.08 -16.05 -9.87
C ALA A 91 2.49 -15.99 -10.48
N ASP A 92 3.56 -16.05 -9.67
CA ASP A 92 4.96 -16.02 -10.10
C ASP A 92 5.29 -14.84 -11.04
N ASN A 93 4.64 -13.69 -10.84
CA ASN A 93 4.88 -12.50 -11.65
C ASN A 93 6.11 -11.73 -11.13
N GLN A 94 7.27 -12.03 -11.69
CA GLN A 94 8.55 -11.36 -11.35
C GLN A 94 8.57 -9.86 -11.69
N GLN A 95 7.77 -9.42 -12.67
CA GLN A 95 7.65 -7.99 -12.97
C GLN A 95 6.86 -7.25 -11.90
N ALA A 96 5.83 -7.88 -11.33
CA ALA A 96 5.07 -7.32 -10.22
C ALA A 96 5.96 -7.03 -9.02
N LEU A 97 6.87 -7.95 -8.67
CA LEU A 97 7.87 -7.73 -7.63
C LEU A 97 8.75 -6.50 -7.95
N LYS A 98 9.32 -6.41 -9.15
CA LYS A 98 10.15 -5.26 -9.56
C LYS A 98 9.40 -3.94 -9.45
N THR A 99 8.13 -3.92 -9.85
CA THR A 99 7.28 -2.72 -9.81
C THR A 99 6.97 -2.31 -8.38
N VAL A 100 6.63 -3.25 -7.50
CA VAL A 100 6.34 -2.94 -6.09
C VAL A 100 7.59 -2.60 -5.27
N THR A 101 8.75 -3.19 -5.57
CA THR A 101 10.05 -2.81 -4.99
C THR A 101 10.36 -1.34 -5.29
N LYS A 102 10.17 -0.89 -6.53
CA LYS A 102 10.33 0.53 -6.90
C LYS A 102 9.36 1.46 -6.16
N MET A 103 8.12 1.02 -5.92
CA MET A 103 7.18 1.76 -5.08
C MET A 103 7.69 1.87 -3.64
N GLY A 104 8.16 0.77 -3.07
CA GLY A 104 8.74 0.73 -1.72
C GLY A 104 9.97 1.64 -1.59
N ASP A 105 10.86 1.63 -2.58
CA ASP A 105 12.02 2.51 -2.62
C ASP A 105 11.62 3.99 -2.64
N TRP A 106 10.62 4.33 -3.46
CA TRP A 106 10.04 5.67 -3.49
C TRP A 106 9.47 6.06 -2.11
N ALA A 107 8.68 5.17 -1.49
CA ALA A 107 8.07 5.44 -0.18
C ALA A 107 9.12 5.65 0.91
N TYR A 108 10.18 4.83 0.94
CA TYR A 108 11.28 4.98 1.88
C TYR A 108 11.95 6.35 1.72
N ASN A 109 12.35 6.71 0.50
CA ASN A 109 13.02 7.98 0.23
C ASN A 109 12.13 9.19 0.55
N LYS A 110 10.82 9.08 0.32
CA LYS A 110 9.84 10.14 0.61
C LYS A 110 9.63 10.35 2.11
N LEU A 111 9.58 9.26 2.89
CA LEU A 111 9.19 9.28 4.29
C LEU A 111 10.37 9.36 5.26
N LYS A 112 11.54 8.82 4.90
CA LYS A 112 12.73 8.79 5.77
C LYS A 112 13.16 10.15 6.32
N PRO A 113 13.06 11.27 5.57
CA PRO A 113 13.44 12.59 6.08
C PRO A 113 12.42 13.24 7.01
N LEU A 114 11.24 12.66 7.20
CA LEU A 114 10.15 13.28 7.96
C LEU A 114 10.35 13.12 9.47
N SER A 115 9.92 14.12 10.23
CA SER A 115 9.98 14.09 11.70
C SER A 115 8.88 13.21 12.30
N GLU A 116 9.05 12.80 13.56
CA GLU A 116 8.05 12.02 14.29
C GLU A 116 6.71 12.78 14.42
N GLU A 117 6.75 14.11 14.59
CA GLU A 117 5.54 14.95 14.65
C GLU A 117 4.79 14.91 13.31
N THR A 118 5.53 14.98 12.20
CA THR A 118 4.96 14.90 10.85
C THR A 118 4.38 13.53 10.58
N ARG A 119 5.09 12.46 10.99
CA ARG A 119 4.60 11.08 10.93
C ARG A 119 3.29 10.92 11.68
N LYS A 120 3.25 11.29 12.97
CA LYS A 120 2.04 11.19 13.80
C LYS A 120 0.87 11.94 13.19
N LEU A 121 1.10 13.13 12.66
CA LEU A 121 0.07 13.90 11.97
C LEU A 121 -0.46 13.16 10.73
N MET A 122 0.44 12.59 9.92
CA MET A 122 0.12 11.91 8.68
C MET A 122 -0.71 10.63 8.90
N ILE A 123 -0.28 9.76 9.84
CA ILE A 123 -0.88 8.43 10.08
C ILE A 123 -2.25 8.47 10.78
N ARG A 124 -2.73 9.66 11.16
CA ARG A 124 -4.13 9.87 11.57
C ARG A 124 -5.11 9.63 10.43
N ASN A 125 -4.69 9.87 9.19
CA ASN A 125 -5.49 9.56 8.01
C ASN A 125 -5.46 8.05 7.75
N GLU A 126 -6.46 7.53 7.04
CA GLU A 126 -6.54 6.11 6.73
C GLU A 126 -5.44 5.68 5.76
N PHE A 127 -4.66 4.67 6.18
CA PHE A 127 -3.61 4.05 5.37
C PHE A 127 -3.87 2.57 5.06
N GLY A 128 -5.01 2.03 5.49
CA GLY A 128 -5.29 0.58 5.42
C GLY A 128 -4.21 -0.24 6.13
N GLY A 129 -3.83 -1.39 5.56
CA GLY A 129 -2.75 -2.26 6.05
C GLY A 129 -1.43 -2.08 5.27
N VAL A 130 -1.07 -0.83 4.92
CA VAL A 130 0.19 -0.60 4.18
C VAL A 130 1.42 -1.07 4.97
N ASN A 131 1.36 -1.04 6.31
CA ASN A 131 2.36 -1.61 7.20
C ASN A 131 2.56 -3.12 6.96
N GLU A 132 1.47 -3.87 6.83
CA GLU A 132 1.53 -5.31 6.50
C GLU A 132 2.18 -5.52 5.13
N SER A 133 1.78 -4.74 4.11
CA SER A 133 2.40 -4.84 2.78
C SER A 133 3.91 -4.60 2.83
N PHE A 134 4.39 -3.68 3.67
CA PHE A 134 5.82 -3.43 3.83
C PHE A 134 6.53 -4.56 4.60
N TYR A 135 5.89 -5.17 5.60
CA TYR A 135 6.43 -6.39 6.22
C TYR A 135 6.51 -7.56 5.24
N ASN A 136 5.50 -7.74 4.38
CA ASN A 136 5.52 -8.77 3.34
C ASN A 136 6.63 -8.51 2.33
N LEU A 137 6.83 -7.26 1.90
CA LEU A 137 7.93 -6.90 1.01
C LEU A 137 9.30 -7.10 1.67
N TYR A 138 9.43 -6.81 2.97
CA TYR A 138 10.62 -7.15 3.74
C TYR A 138 10.86 -8.67 3.78
N ALA A 139 9.84 -9.46 4.07
CA ALA A 139 9.96 -10.92 4.12
C ALA A 139 10.40 -11.53 2.77
N ILE A 140 9.93 -10.95 1.65
CA ILE A 140 10.30 -11.39 0.30
C ILE A 140 11.74 -11.01 -0.07
N THR A 141 12.19 -9.81 0.31
CA THR A 141 13.43 -9.21 -0.21
C THR A 141 14.61 -9.22 0.77
N GLY A 142 14.34 -9.32 2.07
CA GLY A 142 15.33 -9.13 3.14
C GLY A 142 15.82 -7.68 3.32
N ASP A 143 15.22 -6.69 2.63
CA ASP A 143 15.69 -5.31 2.68
C ASP A 143 15.09 -4.55 3.88
N GLU A 144 15.95 -4.21 4.84
CA GLU A 144 15.61 -3.51 6.09
C GLU A 144 14.91 -2.16 5.88
N ARG A 145 15.01 -1.53 4.69
CA ARG A 145 14.26 -0.31 4.37
C ARG A 145 12.75 -0.54 4.40
N TYR A 146 12.29 -1.73 4.01
CA TYR A 146 10.86 -2.07 4.02
C TYR A 146 10.37 -2.40 5.42
N ARG A 147 11.22 -3.00 6.27
CA ARG A 147 10.92 -3.13 7.70
C ARG A 147 10.77 -1.76 8.36
N TRP A 148 11.69 -0.84 8.08
CA TRP A 148 11.59 0.53 8.59
C TRP A 148 10.28 1.21 8.16
N LEU A 149 9.84 1.01 6.91
CA LEU A 149 8.55 1.50 6.43
C LEU A 149 7.36 0.87 7.17
N ALA A 150 7.40 -0.44 7.41
CA ALA A 150 6.36 -1.14 8.15
C ALA A 150 6.20 -0.55 9.58
N GLU A 151 7.32 -0.33 10.27
CA GLU A 151 7.38 0.31 11.59
C GLU A 151 6.95 1.78 11.53
N TYR A 152 7.29 2.51 10.46
CA TYR A 152 6.85 3.89 10.26
C TYR A 152 5.31 4.02 10.25
N PHE A 153 4.58 3.02 9.74
CA PHE A 153 3.11 3.03 9.75
C PHE A 153 2.47 2.42 11.00
N TYR A 154 3.26 2.01 12.01
CA TYR A 154 2.73 1.54 13.29
C TYR A 154 1.96 2.66 14.03
N HIS A 155 0.65 2.50 14.22
CA HIS A 155 -0.18 3.56 14.81
C HIS A 155 -0.26 3.41 16.33
N ASN A 156 0.74 3.93 17.04
CA ASN A 156 0.87 3.87 18.50
C ASN A 156 -0.44 4.23 19.24
N ASP A 157 -1.06 5.37 18.91
CA ASP A 157 -2.28 5.88 19.56
C ASP A 157 -3.50 4.94 19.39
N VAL A 158 -3.44 3.98 18.47
CA VAL A 158 -4.48 2.99 18.22
C VAL A 158 -4.10 1.62 18.78
N ILE A 159 -2.85 1.19 18.59
CA ILE A 159 -2.42 -0.17 18.92
C ILE A 159 -1.92 -0.30 20.36
N ASP A 160 -1.25 0.71 20.91
CA ASP A 160 -0.70 0.63 22.27
C ASP A 160 -1.80 0.48 23.35
N PRO A 161 -2.98 1.14 23.26
CA PRO A 161 -4.09 0.86 24.17
C PRO A 161 -4.57 -0.61 24.15
N LEU A 162 -4.56 -1.25 22.97
CA LEU A 162 -4.97 -2.66 22.84
C LEU A 162 -4.00 -3.60 23.55
N LYS A 163 -2.69 -3.30 23.55
CA LYS A 163 -1.68 -4.04 24.33
C LYS A 163 -1.94 -3.99 25.83
N GLU A 164 -2.52 -2.88 26.29
CA GLU A 164 -2.91 -2.67 27.69
C GLU A 164 -4.32 -3.22 27.99
N LEU A 165 -4.90 -4.04 27.09
CA LEU A 165 -6.25 -4.60 27.20
C LEU A 165 -7.35 -3.52 27.35
N ARG A 166 -7.10 -2.31 26.83
CA ARG A 166 -8.11 -1.26 26.72
C ARG A 166 -8.77 -1.32 25.35
N ASP A 167 -10.00 -1.77 25.31
CA ASP A 167 -10.80 -2.03 24.10
C ASP A 167 -11.76 -0.88 23.73
N ASP A 168 -11.59 0.31 24.33
CA ASP A 168 -12.36 1.51 23.95
C ASP A 168 -11.94 2.01 22.56
N LEU A 169 -12.55 1.41 21.56
CA LEU A 169 -12.42 1.77 20.14
C LEU A 169 -13.31 2.96 19.76
N GLY A 170 -14.12 3.50 20.68
CA GLY A 170 -15.03 4.63 20.46
C GLY A 170 -16.00 4.44 19.28
N THR A 171 -16.40 5.54 18.63
CA THR A 171 -17.21 5.56 17.38
C THR A 171 -16.35 5.51 16.11
N LYS A 172 -15.10 5.06 16.23
CA LYS A 172 -14.13 5.18 15.15
C LYS A 172 -14.48 4.20 14.00
N HIS A 173 -14.22 4.62 12.75
CA HIS A 173 -14.61 3.85 11.56
C HIS A 173 -13.87 2.51 11.47
N THR A 174 -14.56 1.39 11.75
CA THR A 174 -13.98 0.06 11.98
C THR A 174 -13.01 -0.42 10.91
N ASN A 175 -13.31 -0.18 9.63
CA ASN A 175 -12.47 -0.64 8.51
C ASN A 175 -11.11 0.08 8.42
N THR A 176 -10.95 1.18 9.16
CA THR A 176 -9.69 1.90 9.32
C THR A 176 -8.84 1.33 10.48
N PHE A 177 -9.43 0.51 11.36
CA PHE A 177 -8.76 -0.05 12.54
C PHE A 177 -8.27 -1.47 12.29
N ILE A 178 -9.13 -2.34 11.77
CA ILE A 178 -8.80 -3.76 11.58
C ILE A 178 -7.48 -3.95 10.81
N PRO A 179 -7.21 -3.24 9.70
CA PRO A 179 -5.96 -3.46 8.95
C PRO A 179 -4.69 -2.95 9.63
N LYS A 180 -4.79 -2.25 10.78
CA LYS A 180 -3.63 -1.73 11.52
C LYS A 180 -3.10 -2.70 12.57
N VAL A 181 -3.94 -3.65 12.99
CA VAL A 181 -3.60 -4.73 13.94
C VAL A 181 -2.81 -5.79 13.21
#